data_AF-A0A4Y7Q1C6-F1
#
_entry.id   AF-A0A4Y7Q1C6-F1
#
_cell.length_a   1.000
_cell.length_b   1.000
_cell.length_c   1.000
_cell.angle_alpha   90.00
_cell.angle_beta   90.00
_cell.angle_gamma   90.00
#
_symmetry.space_group_name_H-M   'P 1'
#
loop_
_entity.id
_entity.type
_entity.pdbx_description
1 polymer ?
#
loop_
_entity_poly.entity_id
_entity_poly.type
_entity_poly.pdbx_seq_one_letter_code
_entity_poly.pdbx_strand_id
1 'polypeptide(L)'
;MALTTRLPIPDAEPFYGFVETTGDALRLIQAARQGVIPRITRRLNDLERRAMIKSGSVFIFSKEESGIKRWTEGLSWSASRIVGNFLVYREVTERGLGRSSHLSSETHRSRRRINPNNLTSAEQADKKFERALVGCLADDRGRFKPSGLIKKTITVNIEGSEHHLIAYYRQDDVRLGILKHPRSRLDIMALGIPPELLESTKFRIPPVTEPLVDGRPHYMSVVLFLPKSP
;
A
#
# COMPACT_ATOMS: atom_id res chain seq x y z
N MET A 1 -37.78 7.87 -7.24
CA MET A 1 -36.70 7.91 -6.23
C MET A 1 -36.48 6.48 -5.76
N ALA A 2 -35.40 5.83 -6.22
CA ALA A 2 -35.10 4.46 -5.81
C ALA A 2 -34.24 4.50 -4.54
N LEU A 3 -34.84 4.10 -3.42
CA LEU A 3 -34.13 3.84 -2.17
C LEU A 3 -33.50 2.46 -2.28
N THR A 4 -32.26 2.40 -2.79
CA THR A 4 -31.45 1.18 -2.73
C THR A 4 -30.94 1.05 -1.30
N THR A 5 -31.66 0.30 -0.46
CA THR A 5 -31.19 -0.13 0.85
C THR A 5 -29.98 -1.05 0.66
N ARG A 6 -28.79 -0.46 0.68
CA ARG A 6 -27.54 -1.24 0.77
C ARG A 6 -27.56 -1.98 2.10
N LEU A 7 -27.51 -3.30 2.05
CA LEU A 7 -27.33 -4.14 3.24
C LEU A 7 -26.12 -3.62 4.04
N PRO A 8 -26.17 -3.59 5.38
CA PRO A 8 -25.06 -3.13 6.20
C PRO A 8 -23.85 -4.02 5.92
N ILE A 9 -22.83 -3.41 5.31
CA ILE A 9 -21.53 -4.02 5.10
C ILE A 9 -20.99 -4.36 6.50
N PRO A 10 -20.46 -5.56 6.77
CA PRO A 10 -19.85 -5.86 8.06
C PRO A 10 -18.81 -4.77 8.39
N ASP A 11 -19.00 -4.06 9.51
CA ASP A 11 -18.34 -2.78 9.87
C ASP A 11 -16.79 -2.82 9.94
N ALA A 12 -16.16 -3.95 9.62
CA ALA A 12 -14.73 -4.17 9.80
C ALA A 12 -14.03 -4.96 8.68
N GLU A 13 -14.70 -5.36 7.59
CA GLU A 13 -14.02 -6.15 6.55
C GLU A 13 -12.99 -5.32 5.76
N PRO A 14 -11.81 -5.87 5.43
CA PRO A 14 -10.88 -5.22 4.52
C PRO A 14 -11.29 -5.44 3.07
N PHE A 15 -10.88 -4.51 2.20
CA PHE A 15 -10.77 -4.81 0.77
C PHE A 15 -9.58 -5.76 0.55
N TYR A 16 -9.64 -6.64 -0.47
CA TYR A 16 -8.56 -7.56 -0.80
C TYR A 16 -7.94 -7.25 -2.17
N GLY A 17 -6.65 -6.94 -2.20
CA GLY A 17 -5.89 -6.73 -3.43
C GLY A 17 -4.50 -6.13 -3.20
N PHE A 18 -3.78 -5.85 -4.30
CA PHE A 18 -2.47 -5.21 -4.28
C PHE A 18 -2.56 -3.75 -4.73
N VAL A 19 -2.24 -2.82 -3.83
CA VAL A 19 -2.24 -1.38 -4.13
C VAL A 19 -0.86 -0.98 -4.65
N GLU A 20 -0.73 -0.84 -5.97
CA GLU A 20 0.55 -0.53 -6.62
C GLU A 20 0.82 0.99 -6.67
N THR A 21 -0.16 1.76 -7.15
CA THR A 21 0.02 3.17 -7.49
C THR A 21 -0.77 4.11 -6.57
N THR A 22 -0.43 5.40 -6.60
CA THR A 22 -1.23 6.43 -5.93
C THR A 22 -2.64 6.49 -6.51
N GLY A 23 -2.81 6.30 -7.82
CA GLY A 23 -4.14 6.28 -8.45
C GLY A 23 -5.05 5.17 -7.90
N ASP A 24 -4.50 4.01 -7.55
CA ASP A 24 -5.25 2.92 -6.92
C ASP A 24 -5.71 3.30 -5.52
N ALA A 25 -4.80 3.90 -4.75
CA ALA A 25 -5.12 4.35 -3.40
C ALA A 25 -6.23 5.42 -3.40
N LEU A 26 -6.14 6.40 -4.30
CA LEU A 26 -7.15 7.46 -4.41
C LEU A 26 -8.53 6.90 -4.80
N ARG A 27 -8.58 5.95 -5.74
CA ARG A 27 -9.84 5.28 -6.10
C ARG A 27 -10.41 4.43 -4.98
N LEU A 28 -9.58 3.68 -4.26
CA LEU A 28 -10.03 2.88 -3.12
C LEU A 28 -10.55 3.77 -1.99
N ILE A 29 -9.89 4.89 -1.72
CA ILE A 29 -10.35 5.86 -0.73
C ILE A 29 -11.70 6.44 -1.15
N GLN A 30 -11.86 6.81 -2.42
CA GLN A 30 -13.14 7.30 -2.93
C GLN A 30 -14.25 6.22 -2.89
N ALA A 31 -13.93 4.98 -3.26
CA ALA A 31 -14.85 3.85 -3.19
C ALA A 31 -15.34 3.61 -1.75
N ALA A 32 -14.42 3.67 -0.78
CA ALA A 32 -14.74 3.57 0.64
C ALA A 32 -15.64 4.73 1.09
N ARG A 33 -15.32 5.98 0.74
CA ARG A 33 -16.15 7.17 1.06
C ARG A 33 -17.58 7.05 0.53
N GLN A 34 -17.75 6.48 -0.67
CA GLN A 34 -19.06 6.24 -1.28
C GLN A 34 -19.75 4.94 -0.82
N GLY A 35 -19.15 4.20 0.12
CA GLY A 35 -19.65 2.92 0.62
C GLY A 35 -19.73 1.82 -0.45
N VAL A 36 -18.94 1.93 -1.53
CA VAL A 36 -18.83 0.90 -2.59
C VAL A 36 -18.01 -0.28 -2.08
N ILE A 37 -16.99 0.00 -1.27
CA ILE A 37 -16.22 -1.01 -0.53
C ILE A 37 -16.29 -0.73 0.97
N PRO A 38 -16.04 -1.75 1.82
CA PRO A 38 -15.98 -1.56 3.25
C PRO A 38 -14.91 -0.53 3.66
N ARG A 39 -15.13 0.07 4.83
CA ARG A 39 -14.16 0.94 5.49
C ARG A 39 -14.27 0.77 6.99
N ILE A 40 -13.18 1.06 7.68
CA ILE A 40 -13.08 0.92 9.12
C ILE A 40 -13.61 2.19 9.79
N THR A 41 -14.66 2.02 10.60
CA THR A 41 -15.32 3.11 11.36
C THR A 41 -15.03 3.05 12.86
N ARG A 42 -14.28 2.05 13.31
CA ARG A 42 -13.83 1.89 14.70
C ARG A 42 -12.55 1.07 14.79
N ARG A 43 -11.90 1.05 15.95
CA ARG A 43 -10.73 0.17 16.15
C ARG A 43 -11.12 -1.31 16.02
N LEU A 44 -10.23 -2.07 15.37
CA LEU A 44 -10.32 -3.53 15.35
C LEU A 44 -10.02 -4.10 16.74
N ASN A 45 -10.82 -5.06 17.15
CA ASN A 45 -10.52 -5.91 18.31
C ASN A 45 -9.41 -6.94 17.97
N ASP A 46 -8.93 -7.67 18.95
CA ASP A 46 -7.79 -8.59 18.76
C ASP A 46 -8.11 -9.82 17.90
N LEU A 47 -9.37 -10.24 17.87
CA LEU A 47 -9.81 -11.34 16.99
C LEU A 47 -9.83 -10.87 15.54
N GLU A 48 -10.45 -9.73 15.25
CA GLU A 48 -10.48 -9.09 13.93
C GLU A 48 -9.08 -8.82 13.43
N ARG A 49 -8.21 -8.23 14.28
CA ARG A 49 -6.81 -7.94 13.96
C ARG A 49 -6.06 -9.20 13.52
N ARG A 50 -6.16 -10.29 14.31
CA ARG A 50 -5.51 -11.57 14.00
C ARG A 50 -6.06 -12.22 12.73
N ALA A 51 -7.36 -12.12 12.48
CA ALA A 51 -8.01 -12.73 11.32
C ALA A 51 -7.78 -11.95 10.01
N MET A 52 -7.73 -10.63 10.10
CA MET A 52 -7.80 -9.74 8.94
C MET A 52 -6.45 -9.17 8.53
N ILE A 53 -5.46 -9.03 9.42
CA ILE A 53 -4.12 -8.53 9.05
C ILE A 53 -3.32 -9.66 8.41
N LYS A 54 -3.43 -9.76 7.09
CA LYS A 54 -2.76 -10.75 6.25
C LYS A 54 -2.47 -10.17 4.87
N SER A 55 -1.73 -10.92 4.07
CA SER A 55 -1.40 -10.52 2.71
C SER A 55 -2.66 -10.27 1.88
N GLY A 56 -2.66 -9.18 1.12
CA GLY A 56 -3.79 -8.70 0.32
C GLY A 56 -4.76 -7.79 1.07
N SER A 57 -4.74 -7.73 2.39
CA SER A 57 -5.70 -6.90 3.14
C SER A 57 -5.41 -5.40 2.97
N VAL A 58 -6.45 -4.63 2.67
CA VAL A 58 -6.43 -3.18 2.55
C VAL A 58 -7.51 -2.58 3.44
N PHE A 59 -7.08 -1.75 4.38
CA PHE A 59 -7.96 -1.04 5.31
C PHE A 59 -7.99 0.43 4.92
N ILE A 60 -9.19 1.01 4.85
CA ILE A 60 -9.40 2.44 4.65
C ILE A 60 -10.19 2.98 5.83
N PHE A 61 -9.79 4.13 6.39
CA PHE A 61 -10.56 4.83 7.41
C PHE A 61 -10.39 6.34 7.33
N SER A 62 -11.43 7.07 7.74
CA SER A 62 -11.34 8.50 8.07
C SER A 62 -11.01 8.61 9.56
N LYS A 63 -10.04 9.47 9.89
CA LYS A 63 -9.67 9.77 11.28
C LYS A 63 -10.83 10.41 12.05
N GLU A 64 -11.56 11.31 11.40
CA GLU A 64 -12.64 12.09 12.01
C GLU A 64 -13.83 11.20 12.37
N GLU A 65 -14.15 10.24 11.50
CA GLU A 65 -15.24 9.29 11.77
C GLU A 65 -14.83 8.18 12.73
N SER A 66 -13.67 7.56 12.49
CA SER A 66 -13.28 6.37 13.26
C SER A 66 -12.64 6.67 14.60
N GLY A 67 -12.19 7.93 14.81
CA GLY A 67 -11.33 8.32 15.93
C GLY A 67 -9.93 7.69 15.90
N ILE A 68 -9.57 6.94 14.84
CA ILE A 68 -8.28 6.27 14.73
C ILE A 68 -7.23 7.29 14.27
N LYS A 69 -6.36 7.70 15.19
CA LYS A 69 -5.21 8.57 14.88
C LYS A 69 -3.96 7.81 14.40
N ARG A 70 -3.86 6.54 14.79
CA ARG A 70 -2.75 5.64 14.46
C ARG A 70 -3.28 4.23 14.30
N TRP A 71 -2.88 3.59 13.22
CA TRP A 71 -3.16 2.19 12.96
C TRP A 71 -2.28 1.30 13.86
N THR A 72 -2.90 0.39 14.60
CA THR A 72 -2.22 -0.49 15.56
C THR A 72 -2.54 -1.95 15.26
N GLU A 73 -1.50 -2.74 15.07
CA GLU A 73 -1.58 -4.09 14.50
C GLU A 73 -0.92 -5.18 15.34
N GLY A 74 -0.17 -4.82 16.39
CA GLY A 74 0.52 -5.79 17.26
C GLY A 74 1.70 -6.52 16.61
N LEU A 75 2.12 -6.10 15.42
CA LEU A 75 3.30 -6.61 14.71
C LEU A 75 4.49 -5.67 14.85
N SER A 76 5.68 -6.24 14.74
CA SER A 76 6.94 -5.49 14.78
C SER A 76 7.38 -5.09 13.38
N TRP A 77 7.70 -3.81 13.20
CA TRP A 77 7.99 -3.21 11.88
C TRP A 77 9.37 -2.58 11.84
N SER A 78 9.98 -2.61 10.65
CA SER A 78 11.17 -1.82 10.35
C SER A 78 10.92 -0.31 10.46
N ALA A 79 11.97 0.50 10.45
CA ALA A 79 11.83 1.91 10.12
C ALA A 79 11.21 2.08 8.72
N SER A 80 10.44 3.15 8.52
CA SER A 80 9.78 3.40 7.24
C SER A 80 10.77 3.73 6.12
N ARG A 81 10.38 3.43 4.88
CA ARG A 81 10.97 3.98 3.65
C ARG A 81 9.90 4.60 2.79
N ILE A 82 10.29 5.63 2.04
CA ILE A 82 9.43 6.28 1.07
C ILE A 82 9.53 5.52 -0.24
N VAL A 83 8.39 5.08 -0.76
CA VAL A 83 8.26 4.47 -2.10
C VAL A 83 7.13 5.22 -2.81
N GLY A 84 7.49 6.11 -3.73
CA GLY A 84 6.55 7.07 -4.31
C GLY A 84 5.91 7.94 -3.23
N ASN A 85 4.57 7.92 -3.15
CA ASN A 85 3.80 8.63 -2.13
C ASN A 85 3.50 7.80 -0.86
N PHE A 86 4.04 6.59 -0.77
CA PHE A 86 3.74 5.68 0.33
C PHE A 86 4.90 5.61 1.33
N LEU A 87 4.54 5.34 2.59
CA LEU A 87 5.47 4.81 3.58
C LEU A 87 5.39 3.28 3.57
N VAL A 88 6.53 2.61 3.49
CA VAL A 88 6.64 1.15 3.44
C VAL A 88 7.46 0.64 4.62
N TYR A 89 7.00 -0.47 5.20
CA TYR A 89 7.57 -1.14 6.34
C TYR A 89 7.66 -2.64 6.06
N ARG A 90 8.71 -3.31 6.57
CA ARG A 90 8.82 -4.78 6.57
C ARG A 90 8.66 -5.33 7.97
N GLU A 91 7.96 -6.45 8.10
CA GLU A 91 7.85 -7.18 9.36
C GLU A 91 9.23 -7.69 9.80
N VAL A 92 9.57 -7.45 11.07
CA VAL A 92 10.81 -7.91 11.68
C VAL A 92 10.51 -8.99 12.71
N THR A 93 11.49 -9.86 12.98
CA THR A 93 11.40 -10.79 14.10
C THR A 93 11.53 -10.01 15.42
N GLU A 94 10.91 -10.49 16.50
CA GLU A 94 11.06 -9.87 17.84
C GLU A 94 12.54 -9.78 18.27
N ARG A 95 13.35 -10.76 17.86
CA ARG A 95 14.81 -10.75 18.08
C ARG A 95 15.54 -9.65 17.29
N GLY A 96 14.97 -9.19 16.17
CA GLY A 96 15.54 -8.14 15.32
C GLY A 96 15.42 -6.71 15.89
N LEU A 97 14.62 -6.52 16.95
CA LEU A 97 14.43 -5.24 17.63
C LEU A 97 15.41 -5.01 18.79
N GLY A 98 16.05 -6.07 19.28
CA GLY A 98 16.93 -6.04 20.44
C GLY A 98 18.38 -6.40 20.10
N ARG A 99 19.28 -5.45 20.35
CA ARG A 99 20.74 -5.60 20.50
C ARG A 99 21.53 -5.84 19.20
N SER A 100 22.41 -4.87 18.92
CA SER A 100 23.72 -5.17 18.37
C SER A 100 24.45 -6.03 19.41
N SER A 101 24.33 -7.36 19.35
CA SER A 101 25.14 -8.27 20.16
C SER A 101 25.72 -9.37 19.28
N HIS A 102 27.05 -9.42 19.34
CA HIS A 102 27.94 -10.38 18.74
C HIS A 102 27.59 -11.86 19.02
N LEU A 103 27.97 -12.72 18.06
CA LEU A 103 28.18 -14.18 18.13
C LEU A 103 26.86 -15.00 18.12
N SER A 104 26.60 -15.97 17.25
CA SER A 104 27.38 -16.91 16.40
C SER A 104 26.37 -17.61 15.46
N SER A 105 26.65 -18.37 14.40
CA SER A 105 27.77 -18.61 13.49
C SER A 105 27.20 -19.47 12.32
N GLU A 106 27.83 -19.40 11.15
CA GLU A 106 28.03 -20.55 10.24
C GLU A 106 26.95 -21.11 9.28
N THR A 107 26.00 -20.34 8.72
CA THR A 107 25.28 -20.85 7.51
C THR A 107 24.97 -19.90 6.36
N HIS A 108 25.05 -18.58 6.50
CA HIS A 108 24.84 -17.71 5.33
C HIS A 108 26.14 -17.05 4.88
N ARG A 109 26.79 -17.77 3.94
CA ARG A 109 27.85 -17.31 3.04
C ARG A 109 27.87 -15.79 2.92
N SER A 110 29.04 -15.23 3.21
CA SER A 110 29.51 -13.93 2.77
C SER A 110 28.85 -13.51 1.46
N ARG A 111 27.76 -12.73 1.54
CA ARG A 111 27.34 -11.91 0.41
C ARG A 111 28.46 -10.89 0.25
N ARG A 112 29.49 -11.27 -0.51
CA ARG A 112 30.44 -10.36 -1.16
C ARG A 112 29.60 -9.15 -1.59
N ARG A 113 30.11 -7.92 -1.41
CA ARG A 113 29.55 -6.78 -2.14
C ARG A 113 29.62 -7.14 -3.63
N ILE A 114 28.55 -7.71 -4.17
CA ILE A 114 28.49 -8.13 -5.56
C ILE A 114 28.48 -6.83 -6.32
N ASN A 115 29.54 -6.59 -7.09
CA ASN A 115 29.60 -5.49 -8.02
C ASN A 115 28.34 -5.57 -8.89
N PRO A 116 27.44 -4.57 -8.92
CA PRO A 116 26.17 -4.65 -9.65
C PRO A 116 26.35 -4.98 -11.14
N ASN A 117 27.56 -4.77 -11.66
CA ASN A 117 27.94 -5.07 -13.04
C ASN A 117 28.15 -6.58 -13.34
N ASN A 118 28.17 -7.46 -12.34
CA ASN A 118 28.36 -8.91 -12.52
C ASN A 118 27.07 -9.73 -12.35
N LEU A 119 25.91 -9.07 -12.27
CA LEU A 119 24.62 -9.75 -12.10
C LEU A 119 24.02 -10.10 -13.47
N THR A 120 23.40 -11.28 -13.55
CA THR A 120 22.58 -11.66 -14.70
C THR A 120 21.39 -10.69 -14.86
N SER A 121 20.84 -10.57 -16.07
CA SER A 121 19.67 -9.73 -16.32
C SER A 121 18.47 -10.11 -15.44
N ALA A 122 18.31 -11.40 -15.14
CA ALA A 122 17.26 -11.90 -14.25
C ALA A 122 17.44 -11.42 -12.80
N GLU A 123 18.67 -11.47 -12.27
CA GLU A 123 18.97 -10.97 -10.92
C GLU A 123 18.83 -9.45 -10.81
N GLN A 124 19.17 -8.71 -11.87
CA GLN A 124 18.95 -7.27 -11.93
C GLN A 124 17.45 -6.94 -11.93
N ALA A 125 16.65 -7.68 -12.69
CA ALA A 125 15.20 -7.55 -12.71
C ALA A 125 14.58 -7.85 -11.34
N ASP A 126 15.02 -8.90 -10.66
CA ASP A 126 14.53 -9.26 -9.32
C ASP A 126 14.86 -8.18 -8.28
N LYS A 127 16.09 -7.64 -8.31
CA LYS A 127 16.46 -6.50 -7.45
C LYS A 127 15.64 -5.24 -7.75
N LYS A 128 15.34 -4.98 -9.02
CA LYS A 128 14.49 -3.85 -9.42
C LYS A 128 13.07 -4.05 -8.90
N PHE A 129 12.54 -5.26 -8.99
CA PHE A 129 11.22 -5.62 -8.48
C PHE A 129 11.13 -5.50 -6.96
N GLU A 130 12.11 -6.05 -6.22
CA GLU A 130 12.16 -5.91 -4.75
C GLU A 130 12.22 -4.43 -4.34
N ARG A 131 13.06 -3.63 -5.02
CA ARG A 131 13.13 -2.18 -4.78
C ARG A 131 11.81 -1.46 -5.04
N ALA A 132 11.02 -1.88 -6.02
CA ALA A 132 9.72 -1.29 -6.28
C ALA A 132 8.70 -1.59 -5.16
N LEU A 133 8.81 -2.75 -4.50
CA LEU A 133 7.90 -3.15 -3.43
C LEU A 133 8.30 -2.54 -2.08
N VAL A 134 9.55 -2.77 -1.65
CA VAL A 134 10.01 -2.42 -0.30
C VAL A 134 10.98 -1.24 -0.27
N GLY A 135 11.27 -0.62 -1.42
CA GLY A 135 12.34 0.37 -1.53
C GLY A 135 13.71 -0.26 -1.30
N CYS A 136 14.65 0.50 -0.75
CA CYS A 136 15.98 0.00 -0.40
C CYS A 136 16.03 -0.76 0.95
N LEU A 137 14.92 -1.39 1.39
CA LEU A 137 14.89 -2.26 2.59
C LEU A 137 15.43 -3.66 2.25
N ALA A 138 16.68 -3.73 1.82
CA ALA A 138 17.38 -5.00 1.65
C ALA A 138 17.67 -5.64 3.02
N ASP A 139 17.48 -6.95 3.11
CA ASP A 139 17.74 -7.72 4.34
C ASP A 139 19.24 -8.03 4.53
N ASP A 140 20.08 -7.00 4.54
CA ASP A 140 21.53 -7.20 4.61
C ASP A 140 22.00 -7.71 5.98
N ARG A 141 21.11 -7.73 6.97
CA ARG A 141 21.40 -8.04 8.38
C ARG A 141 20.52 -9.13 8.98
N GLY A 142 19.71 -9.83 8.18
CA GLY A 142 18.84 -10.92 8.64
C GLY A 142 17.81 -10.50 9.68
N ARG A 143 17.34 -9.25 9.62
CA ARG A 143 16.43 -8.67 10.62
C ARG A 143 14.97 -8.82 10.23
N PHE A 144 14.70 -8.99 8.94
CA PHE A 144 13.34 -9.17 8.46
C PHE A 144 12.89 -10.61 8.64
N LYS A 145 11.60 -10.78 8.92
CA LYS A 145 11.00 -12.11 9.01
C LYS A 145 11.01 -12.75 7.61
N PRO A 146 11.45 -14.01 7.46
CA PRO A 146 11.32 -14.73 6.19
C PRO A 146 9.85 -14.81 5.76
N SER A 147 9.55 -14.44 4.52
CA SER A 147 8.16 -14.30 4.00
C SER A 147 7.26 -13.42 4.90
N GLY A 148 7.86 -12.45 5.58
CA GLY A 148 7.19 -11.50 6.45
C GLY A 148 6.27 -10.56 5.67
N LEU A 149 5.34 -9.96 6.39
CA LEU A 149 4.39 -9.02 5.81
C LEU A 149 5.09 -7.70 5.47
N ILE A 150 4.64 -7.07 4.40
CA ILE A 150 4.98 -5.69 4.03
C ILE A 150 3.75 -4.85 4.28
N LYS A 151 3.92 -3.72 4.97
CA LYS A 151 2.88 -2.72 5.18
C LYS A 151 3.20 -1.50 4.33
N LYS A 152 2.22 -1.03 3.56
CA LYS A 152 2.31 0.15 2.70
C LYS A 152 1.17 1.09 3.05
N THR A 153 1.50 2.33 3.40
CA THR A 153 0.52 3.30 3.90
C THR A 153 0.57 4.61 3.11
N ILE A 154 -0.58 5.23 2.93
CA ILE A 154 -0.71 6.60 2.44
C ILE A 154 -1.81 7.31 3.24
N THR A 155 -1.62 8.60 3.45
CA THR A 155 -2.61 9.50 4.04
C THR A 155 -2.92 10.57 3.02
N VAL A 156 -4.20 10.86 2.85
CA VAL A 156 -4.71 11.93 1.99
C VAL A 156 -5.72 12.76 2.76
N ASN A 157 -5.78 14.04 2.47
CA ASN A 157 -6.79 14.92 3.03
C ASN A 157 -7.89 15.11 1.97
N ILE A 158 -9.13 15.28 2.41
CA ILE A 158 -10.24 15.73 1.58
C ILE A 158 -11.31 16.34 2.48
N GLU A 159 -11.81 17.54 2.11
CA GLU A 159 -12.86 18.26 2.86
C GLU A 159 -12.54 18.42 4.36
N GLY A 160 -11.25 18.61 4.69
CA GLY A 160 -10.79 18.74 6.07
C GLY A 160 -10.67 17.43 6.85
N SER A 161 -10.98 16.28 6.25
CA SER A 161 -10.86 14.95 6.86
C SER A 161 -9.62 14.19 6.37
N GLU A 162 -8.90 13.58 7.31
CA GLU A 162 -7.69 12.79 7.07
C GLU A 162 -8.08 11.32 6.81
N HIS A 163 -7.87 10.87 5.58
CA HIS A 163 -8.16 9.51 5.15
C HIS A 163 -6.88 8.70 5.04
N HIS A 164 -6.89 7.53 5.65
CA HIS A 164 -5.76 6.62 5.67
C HIS A 164 -6.07 5.36 4.89
N LEU A 165 -5.10 4.91 4.10
CA LEU A 165 -5.10 3.57 3.50
C LEU A 165 -3.90 2.78 4.03
N ILE A 166 -4.16 1.59 4.55
CA ILE A 166 -3.18 0.63 5.07
C ILE A 166 -3.29 -0.65 4.26
N ALA A 167 -2.29 -0.93 3.43
CA ALA A 167 -2.23 -2.14 2.61
C ALA A 167 -1.16 -3.10 3.12
N TYR A 168 -1.50 -4.39 3.12
CA TYR A 168 -0.63 -5.48 3.53
C TYR A 168 -0.41 -6.44 2.38
N TYR A 169 0.82 -6.89 2.17
CA TYR A 169 1.12 -7.91 1.17
C TYR A 169 2.42 -8.63 1.49
N ARG A 170 2.61 -9.82 0.91
CA ARG A 170 3.91 -10.52 0.87
C ARG A 170 4.52 -10.36 -0.51
N GLN A 171 5.84 -10.30 -0.56
CA GLN A 171 6.57 -10.19 -1.83
C GLN A 171 6.26 -11.36 -2.77
N ASP A 172 6.20 -12.58 -2.24
CA ASP A 172 5.92 -13.79 -3.04
C ASP A 172 4.51 -13.75 -3.62
N ASP A 173 3.52 -13.25 -2.88
CA ASP A 173 2.14 -13.18 -3.35
C ASP A 173 1.98 -12.17 -4.50
N VAL A 174 2.76 -11.07 -4.49
CA VAL A 174 2.80 -10.14 -5.62
C VAL A 174 3.56 -10.76 -6.79
N ARG A 175 4.70 -11.42 -6.54
CA ARG A 175 5.52 -12.06 -7.57
C ARG A 175 4.77 -13.17 -8.31
N LEU A 176 4.00 -13.98 -7.59
CA LEU A 176 3.17 -15.05 -8.13
C LEU A 176 1.87 -14.54 -8.78
N GLY A 177 1.58 -13.23 -8.70
CA GLY A 177 0.39 -12.64 -9.29
C GLY A 177 -0.93 -13.08 -8.65
N ILE A 178 -0.90 -13.63 -7.43
CA ILE A 178 -2.11 -14.10 -6.75
C ILE A 178 -2.95 -12.93 -6.23
N LEU A 179 -2.31 -11.81 -5.88
CA LEU A 179 -3.00 -10.61 -5.43
C LEU A 179 -3.53 -9.83 -6.64
N LYS A 180 -4.85 -9.79 -6.77
CA LYS A 180 -5.50 -8.99 -7.81
C LYS A 180 -5.30 -7.51 -7.55
N HIS A 181 -5.16 -6.76 -8.62
CA HIS A 181 -4.96 -5.32 -8.55
C HIS A 181 -6.32 -4.60 -8.54
N PRO A 182 -6.53 -3.48 -7.82
CA PRO A 182 -7.77 -2.72 -7.84
C PRO A 182 -8.27 -2.38 -9.25
N ARG A 183 -7.34 -2.22 -10.21
CA ARG A 183 -7.64 -2.04 -11.64
C ARG A 183 -8.48 -3.14 -12.29
N SER A 184 -8.55 -4.34 -11.70
CA SER A 184 -9.44 -5.41 -12.18
C SER A 184 -10.90 -5.25 -11.73
N ARG A 185 -11.21 -4.26 -10.89
CA ARG A 185 -12.55 -3.97 -10.38
C ARG A 185 -13.13 -2.75 -11.09
N LEU A 186 -13.93 -3.00 -12.12
CA LEU A 186 -14.51 -1.96 -12.97
C LEU A 186 -15.39 -0.97 -12.19
N ASP A 187 -16.10 -1.46 -11.18
CA ASP A 187 -16.91 -0.65 -10.26
C ASP A 187 -16.07 0.37 -9.48
N ILE A 188 -14.83 0.02 -9.12
CA ILE A 188 -13.87 0.93 -8.46
C ILE A 188 -13.20 1.84 -9.50
N MET A 189 -12.86 1.31 -10.67
CA MET A 189 -12.16 2.06 -11.72
C MET A 189 -13.03 3.11 -12.40
N ALA A 190 -14.34 2.86 -12.46
CA ALA A 190 -15.34 3.81 -12.97
C ALA A 190 -15.52 5.03 -12.05
N LEU A 191 -15.05 4.96 -10.80
CA LEU A 191 -15.09 6.11 -9.91
C LEU A 191 -14.07 7.15 -10.36
N GLY A 192 -14.56 8.36 -10.64
CA GLY A 192 -13.71 9.52 -10.79
C GLY A 192 -12.96 9.82 -9.48
N ILE A 193 -11.71 10.24 -9.59
CA ILE A 193 -10.98 10.79 -8.44
C ILE A 193 -11.39 12.26 -8.31
N PRO A 194 -12.02 12.66 -7.19
CA PRO A 194 -12.39 14.05 -6.95
C PRO A 194 -11.16 14.99 -7.02
N PRO A 195 -11.27 16.17 -7.64
CA PRO A 195 -10.21 17.17 -7.68
C PRO A 195 -9.63 17.50 -6.30
N GLU A 196 -10.49 17.51 -5.27
CA GLU A 196 -10.12 17.85 -3.90
C GLU A 196 -9.11 16.85 -3.32
N LEU A 197 -9.14 15.58 -3.74
CA LEU A 197 -8.16 14.56 -3.36
C LEU A 197 -6.79 14.80 -4.01
N LEU A 198 -6.76 15.46 -5.16
CA LEU A 198 -5.54 15.78 -5.92
C LEU A 198 -4.89 17.07 -5.39
N GLU A 199 -5.70 18.06 -5.02
CA GLU A 199 -5.25 19.40 -4.63
C GLU A 199 -4.87 19.50 -3.15
N SER A 200 -5.68 18.92 -2.26
CA SER A 200 -5.51 19.14 -0.81
C SER A 200 -4.39 18.31 -0.20
N THR A 201 -3.89 17.30 -0.92
CA THR A 201 -2.82 16.43 -0.45
C THR A 201 -1.48 16.83 -1.05
N LYS A 202 -0.50 17.15 -0.20
CA LYS A 202 0.88 17.43 -0.64
C LYS A 202 1.61 16.12 -0.98
N PHE A 203 1.39 15.62 -2.19
CA PHE A 203 2.09 14.44 -2.69
C PHE A 203 3.58 14.73 -2.90
N ARG A 204 4.43 13.72 -2.63
CA ARG A 204 5.86 13.77 -2.95
C ARG A 204 6.11 13.66 -4.44
N ILE A 205 5.29 12.84 -5.09
CA ILE A 205 5.21 12.69 -6.53
C ILE A 205 3.77 13.05 -6.92
N PRO A 206 3.52 14.27 -7.42
CA PRO A 206 2.19 14.69 -7.83
C PRO A 206 1.58 13.71 -8.84
N PRO A 207 0.31 13.30 -8.66
CA PRO A 207 -0.45 12.60 -9.68
C PRO A 207 -0.49 13.40 -10.99
N VAL A 208 -0.44 12.73 -12.15
CA VAL A 208 -0.59 13.39 -13.45
C VAL A 208 -2.04 13.81 -13.61
N THR A 209 -2.28 15.07 -13.97
CA THR A 209 -3.61 15.63 -14.15
C THR A 209 -3.72 16.43 -15.44
N GLU A 210 -4.92 16.48 -16.01
CA GLU A 210 -5.29 17.40 -17.10
C GLU A 210 -6.42 18.31 -16.64
N PRO A 211 -6.43 19.60 -17.05
CA PRO A 211 -7.54 20.48 -16.75
C PRO A 211 -8.78 20.07 -17.57
N LEU A 212 -9.92 19.94 -16.90
CA LEU A 212 -11.23 19.83 -17.55
C LEU A 212 -11.64 21.19 -18.14
N VAL A 213 -12.77 21.20 -18.86
CA VAL A 213 -13.36 22.42 -19.46
C VAL A 213 -13.64 23.50 -18.41
N ASP A 214 -13.91 23.11 -17.17
CA ASP A 214 -14.13 24.00 -16.03
C ASP A 214 -12.85 24.38 -15.27
N GLY A 215 -11.68 23.96 -15.77
CA GLY A 215 -10.36 24.21 -15.19
C GLY A 215 -9.97 23.28 -14.03
N ARG A 216 -10.84 22.36 -13.59
CA ARG A 216 -10.54 21.46 -12.48
C ARG A 216 -9.60 20.32 -12.91
N PRO A 217 -8.68 19.87 -12.05
CA PRO A 217 -7.78 18.77 -12.39
C PRO A 217 -8.52 17.44 -12.48
N HIS A 218 -8.32 16.74 -13.59
CA HIS A 218 -8.75 15.37 -13.82
C HIS A 218 -7.55 14.44 -13.75
N TYR A 219 -7.61 13.43 -12.88
CA TYR A 219 -6.54 12.44 -12.77
C TYR A 219 -6.39 11.63 -14.07
N MET A 220 -5.18 11.67 -14.65
CA MET A 220 -4.82 10.79 -15.76
C MET A 220 -4.19 9.51 -15.23
N SER A 221 -4.78 8.37 -15.57
CA SER A 221 -4.09 7.10 -15.35
C SER A 221 -2.87 7.02 -16.27
N VAL A 222 -1.71 6.71 -15.70
CA VAL A 222 -0.43 6.57 -16.43
C VAL A 222 -0.51 5.53 -17.55
N VAL A 223 -1.51 4.63 -17.51
CA VAL A 223 -1.78 3.64 -18.57
C VAL A 223 -2.18 4.27 -19.91
N LEU A 224 -2.65 5.53 -19.93
CA LEU A 224 -3.02 6.24 -21.16
C LEU A 224 -1.84 6.87 -21.90
N PHE A 225 -0.64 6.90 -21.30
CA PHE A 225 0.59 7.26 -22.00
C PHE A 225 1.22 6.01 -22.64
N LEU A 226 0.53 5.43 -23.62
CA LEU A 226 1.25 4.78 -24.71
C LEU A 226 1.84 5.91 -25.56
N PRO A 227 3.15 5.92 -25.87
CA PRO A 227 3.65 6.83 -26.88
C PRO A 227 2.85 6.56 -28.15
N LYS A 228 2.24 7.61 -28.73
CA LYS A 228 1.79 7.52 -30.12
C LYS A 228 3.02 7.08 -30.91
N SER A 229 2.95 5.88 -31.50
CA SER A 229 3.98 5.42 -32.41
C SER A 229 4.16 6.48 -33.51
N PRO A 230 5.40 6.76 -33.93
CA PRO A 230 5.68 7.73 -34.99
C PRO A 230 4.99 7.36 -36.31
#